data_AF-A0A7W1ZZJ9-F1
#
_entry.id   AF-A0A7W1ZZJ9-F1
#
_cell.length_a   1.000
_cell.length_b   1.000
_cell.length_c   1.000
_cell.angle_alpha   90.00
_cell.angle_beta   90.00
_cell.angle_gamma   90.00
#
_symmetry.space_group_name_H-M   'P 1'
#
loop_
_entity.id
_entity.type
_entity.pdbx_description
1 polymer ?
#
loop_
_entity_poly.entity_id
_entity_poly.type
_entity_poly.pdbx_seq_one_letter_code
_entity_poly.pdbx_strand_id
1 'polypeptide(L)'
;MPYFQRVFASAVVIFVLLCSVCILPETVSAKRCGAEIPDSLLTLYLESDLVVVASIKSEKVLKITDEYEYGKYLDVEKSLEISDTLKGRDLDSVTFNISEFQSKNPEN
;
A
#
# COMPACT_ATOMS: atom_id res chain seq x y z
N MET A 1 18.94 55.29 -11.30
CA MET A 1 17.93 54.57 -10.50
C MET A 1 17.85 53.06 -10.85
N PRO A 2 18.94 52.26 -10.74
CA PRO A 2 18.87 50.81 -11.05
C PRO A 2 18.47 49.93 -9.86
N TYR A 3 18.54 50.45 -8.63
CA TYR A 3 18.26 49.67 -7.41
C TYR A 3 16.77 49.35 -7.24
N PHE A 4 15.89 50.28 -7.58
CA PHE A 4 14.44 50.12 -7.44
C PHE A 4 13.90 48.98 -8.33
N GLN A 5 14.43 48.86 -9.56
CA GLN A 5 14.06 47.78 -10.48
C GLN A 5 14.54 46.41 -10.00
N ARG A 6 15.73 46.34 -9.37
CA ARG A 6 16.26 45.07 -8.82
C ARG A 6 15.43 44.58 -7.64
N VAL A 7 14.99 45.48 -6.77
CA VAL A 7 14.15 45.15 -5.60
C VAL A 7 12.74 44.70 -6.06
N PHE A 8 12.18 45.38 -7.06
CA PHE A 8 10.90 44.97 -7.65
C PHE A 8 10.99 43.59 -8.32
N ALA A 9 12.06 43.34 -9.08
CA ALA A 9 12.27 42.03 -9.71
C ALA A 9 12.39 40.91 -8.68
N SER A 10 13.12 41.11 -7.57
CA SER A 10 13.24 40.11 -6.51
C SER A 10 11.91 39.86 -5.80
N ALA A 11 11.10 40.90 -5.57
CA ALA A 11 9.81 40.77 -4.91
C ALA A 11 8.82 39.96 -5.76
N VAL A 12 8.81 40.17 -7.08
CA VAL A 12 7.96 39.41 -8.01
C VAL A 12 8.36 37.94 -8.06
N VAL A 13 9.66 37.63 -8.07
CA VAL A 13 10.15 36.24 -8.08
C VAL A 13 9.77 35.50 -6.79
N ILE A 14 9.89 36.17 -5.64
CA ILE A 14 9.48 35.59 -4.34
C ILE A 14 7.97 35.37 -4.30
N PHE A 15 7.19 36.31 -4.83
CA PHE A 15 5.73 36.18 -4.88
C PHE A 15 5.28 35.04 -5.80
N VAL A 16 5.93 34.86 -6.96
CA VAL A 16 5.66 33.74 -7.87
C VAL A 16 6.02 32.40 -7.24
N LEU A 17 7.14 32.32 -6.51
CA LEU A 17 7.54 31.12 -5.76
C LEU A 17 6.56 30.79 -4.64
N LEU A 18 6.07 31.79 -3.90
CA LEU A 18 5.06 31.57 -2.86
C LEU A 18 3.73 31.11 -3.46
N CYS A 19 3.29 31.72 -4.56
CA CYS A 19 2.10 31.26 -5.28
C CYS A 19 2.27 29.83 -5.83
N SER A 20 3.45 29.44 -6.33
CA SER A 20 3.65 28.06 -6.78
C SER A 20 3.55 27.06 -5.63
N VAL A 21 4.07 27.40 -4.44
CA VAL A 21 3.96 26.55 -3.25
C VAL A 21 2.51 26.46 -2.75
N CYS A 22 1.74 27.54 -2.83
CA CYS A 22 0.32 27.53 -2.42
C CYS A 22 -0.61 26.83 -3.43
N ILE A 23 -0.20 26.71 -4.70
CA ILE A 23 -0.97 25.99 -5.74
C ILE A 23 -0.55 24.51 -5.81
N LEU A 24 0.51 24.09 -5.10
CA LEU A 24 0.75 22.65 -4.93
C LEU A 24 -0.51 22.06 -4.27
N PRO A 25 -1.25 21.19 -4.97
CA PRO A 25 -2.37 20.51 -4.36
C PRO A 25 -1.79 19.76 -3.16
N GLU A 26 -2.47 19.87 -2.01
CA GLU A 26 -2.20 19.03 -0.85
C GLU A 26 -1.86 17.64 -1.37
N THR A 27 -0.60 17.25 -1.18
CA THR A 27 -0.05 15.98 -1.64
C THR A 27 -1.11 14.95 -1.40
N VAL A 28 -1.69 14.42 -2.49
CA VAL A 28 -2.86 13.54 -2.49
C VAL A 28 -2.68 12.61 -1.32
N SER A 29 -3.40 12.89 -0.23
CA SER A 29 -3.29 12.13 1.00
C SER A 29 -3.41 10.70 0.56
N ALA A 30 -2.33 9.93 0.71
CA ALA A 30 -2.25 8.58 0.19
C ALA A 30 -3.53 7.91 0.66
N LYS A 31 -4.49 7.74 -0.27
CA LYS A 31 -5.80 7.19 0.05
C LYS A 31 -5.45 5.91 0.74
N ARG A 32 -5.72 5.85 2.05
CA ARG A 32 -5.45 4.68 2.87
C ARG A 32 -6.37 3.62 2.31
N CYS A 33 -5.89 2.91 1.30
CA CYS A 33 -6.64 1.89 0.63
C CYS A 33 -6.78 0.75 1.63
N GLY A 34 -8.03 0.43 1.95
CA GLY A 34 -8.40 -0.83 2.57
C GLY A 34 -8.69 -0.72 4.05
N ALA A 35 -9.99 -0.80 4.36
CA ALA A 35 -10.65 -1.12 5.64
C ALA A 35 -10.15 -0.39 6.90
N GLU A 36 -11.07 0.23 7.65
CA GLU A 36 -10.80 0.55 9.05
C GLU A 36 -10.30 -0.71 9.75
N ILE A 37 -9.13 -0.62 10.39
CA ILE A 37 -8.59 -1.72 11.18
C ILE A 37 -9.61 -1.98 12.29
N PRO A 38 -10.17 -3.19 12.41
CA PRO A 38 -11.22 -3.44 13.38
C PRO A 38 -10.71 -3.21 14.80
N ASP A 39 -11.50 -2.51 15.61
CA ASP A 39 -11.14 -2.12 16.98
C ASP A 39 -10.87 -3.31 17.90
N SER A 40 -11.43 -4.49 17.58
CA SER A 40 -11.27 -5.71 18.37
C SER A 40 -11.37 -6.99 17.55
N LEU A 41 -10.80 -8.09 18.06
CA LEU A 41 -10.94 -9.43 17.47
C LEU A 41 -12.41 -9.89 17.42
N LEU A 42 -13.23 -9.47 18.38
CA LEU A 42 -14.65 -9.82 18.41
C LEU A 42 -15.39 -9.12 17.25
N THR A 43 -15.07 -7.85 16.99
CA THR A 43 -15.61 -7.10 15.85
C THR A 43 -15.25 -7.80 14.55
N LEU A 44 -13.98 -8.17 14.37
CA LEU A 44 -13.52 -8.91 13.20
C LEU A 44 -14.26 -10.26 13.05
N TYR A 45 -14.48 -10.99 14.13
CA TYR A 45 -15.26 -12.24 14.08
C TYR A 45 -16.72 -12.02 13.70
N LEU A 46 -17.36 -10.97 14.22
CA LEU A 46 -18.78 -10.68 13.93
C LEU A 46 -18.98 -10.22 12.48
N GLU A 47 -18.10 -9.35 11.99
CA GLU A 47 -18.18 -8.77 10.65
C GLU A 47 -17.69 -9.70 9.52
N SER A 48 -16.85 -10.69 9.82
CA SER A 48 -16.36 -11.63 8.81
C SER A 48 -17.40 -12.69 8.47
N ASP A 49 -17.63 -12.97 7.18
CA ASP A 49 -18.52 -14.06 6.73
C ASP A 49 -17.88 -15.45 6.91
N LEU A 50 -16.54 -15.51 6.95
CA LEU A 50 -15.75 -16.72 7.01
C LEU A 50 -14.49 -16.49 7.87
N VAL A 51 -14.22 -17.40 8.80
CA VAL A 51 -13.00 -17.41 9.62
C VAL A 51 -12.44 -18.83 9.63
N VAL A 52 -11.21 -18.99 9.17
CA VAL A 52 -10.55 -20.29 9.03
C VAL A 52 -9.14 -20.26 9.61
N VAL A 53 -8.68 -21.42 10.09
CA VAL A 53 -7.29 -21.68 10.45
C VAL A 53 -6.67 -22.43 9.28
N ALA A 54 -5.68 -21.83 8.64
CA ALA A 54 -5.04 -22.39 7.45
C ALA A 54 -3.52 -22.32 7.55
N SER A 55 -2.87 -23.25 6.85
CA SER A 55 -1.43 -23.29 6.67
C SER A 55 -1.07 -23.11 5.20
N ILE A 56 0.09 -22.52 4.92
CA ILE A 56 0.58 -22.35 3.55
C ILE A 56 1.09 -23.70 3.06
N LYS A 57 0.42 -24.28 2.05
CA LYS A 57 0.80 -25.55 1.45
C LYS A 57 1.85 -25.36 0.36
N SER A 58 1.66 -24.35 -0.48
CA SER A 58 2.59 -24.04 -1.55
C SER A 58 2.54 -22.56 -1.90
N GLU A 59 3.70 -22.03 -2.25
CA GLU A 59 3.88 -20.67 -2.74
C GLU A 59 4.61 -20.73 -4.09
N LYS A 60 4.04 -20.09 -5.11
CA LYS A 60 4.58 -20.09 -6.45
C LYS A 60 4.64 -18.67 -6.98
N VAL A 61 5.85 -18.21 -7.30
CA VAL A 61 6.04 -16.94 -8.00
C VAL A 61 5.61 -17.14 -9.45
N LEU A 62 4.53 -16.46 -9.84
CA LEU A 62 4.00 -16.50 -11.20
C LEU A 62 4.81 -15.58 -12.12
N LYS A 63 5.06 -14.35 -11.66
CA LYS A 63 5.72 -13.32 -12.46
C LYS A 63 6.38 -12.24 -11.59
N ILE A 64 7.44 -11.64 -12.10
CA ILE A 64 7.95 -10.35 -11.62
C ILE A 64 7.17 -9.27 -12.37
N THR A 65 6.38 -8.50 -11.64
CA THR A 65 5.45 -7.51 -12.21
C THR A 65 6.20 -6.24 -12.54
N ASP A 66 6.93 -5.69 -11.56
CA ASP A 66 7.71 -4.47 -11.70
C ASP A 66 9.03 -4.58 -10.92
N GLU A 67 10.10 -4.05 -11.50
CA GLU A 67 11.43 -3.98 -10.87
C GLU A 67 11.79 -2.53 -10.59
N TYR A 68 12.03 -2.21 -9.33
CA TYR A 68 12.39 -0.87 -8.83
C TYR A 68 13.79 -0.90 -8.22
N GLU A 69 14.38 0.28 -8.03
CA GLU A 69 15.75 0.43 -7.48
C GLU A 69 15.92 -0.28 -6.12
N TYR A 70 14.87 -0.29 -5.30
CA TYR A 70 14.87 -0.78 -3.92
C TYR A 70 14.22 -2.16 -3.72
N GLY A 71 13.67 -2.76 -4.77
CA GLY A 71 12.95 -4.03 -4.66
C GLY A 71 12.09 -4.30 -5.87
N LYS A 72 11.33 -5.39 -5.85
CA LYS A 72 10.48 -5.81 -6.97
C LYS A 72 9.13 -6.28 -6.47
N TYR A 73 8.09 -6.04 -7.25
CA TYR A 73 6.78 -6.64 -7.00
C TYR A 73 6.72 -8.01 -7.68
N LEU A 74 6.28 -9.00 -6.91
CA LEU A 74 6.08 -10.37 -7.36
C LEU A 74 4.59 -10.68 -7.32
N ASP A 75 4.06 -11.20 -8.42
CA ASP A 75 2.77 -11.86 -8.40
C ASP A 75 2.99 -13.30 -7.90
N VAL A 76 2.44 -13.58 -6.72
CA VAL A 76 2.61 -14.85 -6.03
C VAL A 76 1.26 -15.54 -5.92
N GLU A 77 1.21 -16.79 -6.38
CA GLU A 77 0.09 -17.71 -6.13
C GLU A 77 0.35 -18.45 -4.82
N LYS A 78 -0.54 -18.28 -3.85
CA LYS A 78 -0.51 -18.97 -2.56
C LYS A 78 -1.66 -19.94 -2.48
N SER A 79 -1.34 -21.20 -2.18
CA SER A 79 -2.33 -22.23 -1.88
C SER A 79 -2.30 -22.52 -0.38
N LEU A 80 -3.46 -22.34 0.24
CA LEU A 80 -3.71 -22.60 1.64
C LEU A 80 -4.42 -23.94 1.81
N GLU A 81 -3.96 -24.72 2.78
CA GLU A 81 -4.66 -25.89 3.28
C GLU A 81 -5.35 -25.52 4.58
N ILE A 82 -6.66 -25.68 4.61
CA ILE A 82 -7.47 -25.30 5.76
C ILE A 82 -7.48 -26.47 6.73
N SER A 83 -7.08 -26.19 7.97
CA SER A 83 -7.04 -27.16 9.05
C SER A 83 -8.34 -27.16 9.86
N ASP A 84 -8.95 -25.99 10.03
CA ASP A 84 -10.18 -25.83 10.80
C ASP A 84 -10.99 -24.60 10.34
N THR A 85 -12.30 -24.65 10.53
CA THR A 85 -13.24 -23.56 10.19
C THR A 85 -13.92 -23.08 11.47
N LEU A 86 -13.63 -21.84 11.88
CA LEU A 86 -14.18 -21.23 13.10
C LEU A 86 -15.53 -20.53 12.87
N LYS A 87 -15.81 -20.13 11.64
CA LYS A 87 -17.08 -19.50 11.23
C LYS A 87 -17.26 -19.65 9.73
N GLY A 88 -18.48 -19.96 9.28
CA GLY A 88 -18.83 -19.99 7.87
C GLY A 88 -18.94 -21.41 7.31
N ARG A 89 -18.71 -21.56 6.01
CA ARG A 89 -18.76 -22.85 5.32
C ARG A 89 -17.41 -23.56 5.39
N ASP A 90 -17.45 -24.88 5.53
CA ASP A 90 -16.26 -25.72 5.44
C ASP A 90 -15.65 -25.63 4.04
N LEU A 91 -14.33 -25.48 4.02
CA LEU A 91 -13.50 -25.34 2.83
C LEU A 91 -12.26 -26.21 3.05
N ASP A 92 -11.90 -27.00 2.04
CA ASP A 92 -10.73 -27.87 2.13
C ASP A 92 -9.42 -27.11 1.80
N SER A 93 -9.48 -26.22 0.80
CA SER A 93 -8.33 -25.44 0.37
C SER A 93 -8.75 -24.14 -0.33
N VAL A 94 -7.86 -23.15 -0.30
CA VAL A 94 -8.06 -21.85 -0.97
C VAL A 94 -6.77 -21.47 -1.68
N THR A 95 -6.85 -21.19 -2.97
CA THR A 95 -5.74 -20.63 -3.75
C THR A 95 -6.08 -19.20 -4.14
N PHE A 96 -5.16 -18.28 -3.90
CA PHE A 96 -5.30 -16.88 -4.28
C PHE A 96 -3.98 -16.31 -4.78
N ASN A 97 -4.11 -15.24 -5.57
CA ASN A 97 -2.97 -14.50 -6.11
C ASN A 97 -2.85 -13.19 -5.36
N ILE A 98 -1.64 -12.88 -4.90
CA ILE A 98 -1.31 -11.63 -4.21
C ILE A 98 -0.06 -11.02 -4.84
N SER A 99 -0.04 -9.70 -4.96
CA SER A 99 1.15 -8.95 -5.34
C SER A 99 1.92 -8.55 -4.08
N GLU A 100 3.14 -9.07 -3.93
CA GLU A 100 3.99 -8.83 -2.77
C GLU A 100 5.24 -8.05 -3.18
N PHE A 101 5.58 -7.02 -2.40
CA PHE A 101 6.83 -6.29 -2.60
C PHE A 101 7.99 -7.02 -1.89
N GLN A 102 8.99 -7.42 -2.66
CA GLN A 102 10.22 -8.00 -2.14
C GLN A 102 11.32 -6.94 -2.11
N SER A 103 11.73 -6.55 -0.90
CA SER A 103 12.90 -5.67 -0.70
C SER A 103 14.18 -6.35 -1.19
N LYS A 104 15.06 -5.56 -1.81
CA LYS A 104 16.39 -6.01 -2.23
C LYS A 104 17.32 -6.31 -1.04
N ASN A 105 17.02 -5.75 0.13
CA ASN A 105 17.79 -5.94 1.36
C ASN A 105 16.85 -6.30 2.52
N PRO A 106 16.69 -7.60 2.85
CA PRO A 106 15.73 -8.05 3.86
C PRO A 106 16.18 -7.83 5.32
N GLU A 107 17.40 -7.33 5.57
CA GLU A 107 18.01 -7.26 6.91
C GLU A 107 18.31 -5.83 7.42
N ASN A 108 17.70 -4.78 6.86
CA ASN A 108 17.92 -3.40 7.33
C ASN A 108 16.62 -2.74 7.82
#